data_AF-A0A974Y0Y7-F1
#
_entry.id   AF-A0A974Y0Y7-F1
#
_cell.length_a   1.000
_cell.length_b   1.000
_cell.length_c   1.000
_cell.angle_alpha   90.00
_cell.angle_beta   90.00
_cell.angle_gamma   90.00
#
_symmetry.space_group_name_H-M   'P 1'
#
loop_
_entity.id
_entity.type
_entity.pdbx_description
1 polymer ?
#
loop_
_entity_poly.entity_id
_entity_poly.type
_entity_poly.pdbx_seq_one_letter_code
_entity_poly.pdbx_strand_id
1 'polypeptide(L)'
;MDSIAASLATCFSDLPVIPAMSLRAGNAVDGYEAARQYDPAMDGVTPEYLEAYFWGIAHLDSQSWRYYLPHLLGYALQNISNPASNATDAFLFSLRPPDRDPPRFGSLSGSEEQVVVEVLEKLAFSGESAWREPAMIALEEYWAPGATYR
;
A
#
# COMPACT_ATOMS: atom_id res chain seq x y z
N MET A 1 -5.22 -9.54 15.23
CA MET A 1 -5.39 -9.54 13.76
C MET A 1 -6.79 -9.05 13.40
N ASP A 2 -7.80 -9.61 14.06
CA ASP A 2 -9.22 -9.31 13.82
C ASP A 2 -9.60 -7.82 13.98
N SER A 3 -9.02 -7.09 14.94
CA SER A 3 -9.32 -5.66 15.15
C SER A 3 -8.79 -4.74 14.04
N ILE A 4 -7.60 -5.04 13.50
CA ILE A 4 -6.99 -4.23 12.42
C ILE A 4 -7.72 -4.51 11.10
N ALA A 5 -8.03 -5.79 10.83
CA ALA A 5 -8.81 -6.19 9.66
C ALA A 5 -10.21 -5.54 9.63
N ALA A 6 -10.89 -5.48 10.77
CA ALA A 6 -12.18 -4.79 10.87
C ALA A 6 -12.06 -3.27 10.64
N SER A 7 -10.96 -2.67 11.08
CA SER A 7 -10.69 -1.23 10.89
C SER A 7 -10.41 -0.89 9.44
N LEU A 8 -9.67 -1.73 8.70
CA LEU A 8 -9.42 -1.56 7.26
C LEU A 8 -10.72 -1.44 6.46
N ALA A 9 -11.69 -2.33 6.69
CA ALA A 9 -12.97 -2.30 5.99
C ALA A 9 -13.82 -1.07 6.34
N THR A 10 -13.69 -0.55 7.56
CA THR A 10 -14.50 0.57 8.07
C THR A 10 -13.96 1.92 7.61
N CYS A 11 -12.63 2.12 7.74
CA CYS A 11 -11.97 3.39 7.47
C CYS A 11 -11.88 3.73 5.97
N PHE A 12 -11.82 2.71 5.11
CA PHE A 12 -11.73 2.86 3.66
C PHE A 12 -13.09 2.61 2.96
N SER A 13 -14.18 3.09 3.56
CA SER A 13 -15.55 2.88 3.03
C SER A 13 -15.94 3.83 1.88
N ASP A 14 -15.24 4.94 1.71
CA ASP A 14 -15.46 5.94 0.64
C ASP A 14 -14.32 5.90 -0.40
N LEU A 15 -14.13 4.72 -1.00
CA LEU A 15 -13.16 4.51 -2.07
C LEU A 15 -13.81 4.58 -3.45
N PRO A 16 -13.06 4.99 -4.48
CA PRO A 16 -13.55 4.87 -5.85
C PRO A 16 -13.83 3.40 -6.18
N VAL A 17 -14.84 3.15 -7.01
CA VAL A 17 -15.19 1.76 -7.42
C VAL A 17 -14.14 1.19 -8.38
N ILE A 18 -13.52 2.06 -9.19
CA ILE A 18 -12.51 1.72 -10.19
C ILE A 18 -11.37 2.75 -10.07
N PRO A 19 -10.10 2.34 -9.98
CA PRO A 19 -8.96 3.26 -9.98
C PRO A 19 -8.74 3.84 -11.38
N ALA A 20 -8.25 5.08 -11.46
CA ALA A 20 -7.89 5.69 -12.73
C ALA A 20 -6.70 4.97 -13.39
N MET A 21 -5.79 4.44 -12.57
CA MET A 21 -4.67 3.59 -12.97
C MET A 21 -4.69 2.28 -12.18
N SER A 22 -4.80 1.15 -12.87
CA SER A 22 -4.64 -0.17 -12.23
C SER A 22 -3.17 -0.51 -11.97
N LEU A 23 -2.86 -1.47 -11.10
CA LEU A 23 -1.49 -1.95 -10.91
C LEU A 23 -0.91 -2.50 -12.23
N ARG A 24 -1.71 -3.23 -13.01
CA ARG A 24 -1.31 -3.72 -14.34
C ARG A 24 -1.00 -2.59 -15.32
N ALA A 25 -1.75 -1.48 -15.24
CA ALA A 25 -1.48 -0.29 -16.05
C ALA A 25 -0.19 0.41 -15.58
N GLY A 26 -0.02 0.59 -14.27
CA GLY A 26 1.20 1.17 -13.70
C GLY A 26 2.44 0.32 -14.00
N ASN A 27 2.33 -1.00 -13.93
CA ASN A 27 3.41 -1.93 -14.28
C ASN A 27 3.76 -1.87 -15.77
N ALA A 28 2.80 -1.56 -16.65
CA ALA A 28 3.07 -1.33 -18.06
C ALA A 28 3.90 -0.04 -18.23
N VAL A 29 3.53 1.03 -17.53
CA VAL A 29 4.28 2.30 -17.53
C VAL A 29 5.70 2.10 -17.01
N ASP A 30 5.88 1.32 -15.94
CA ASP A 30 7.21 0.96 -15.43
C ASP A 30 8.07 0.26 -16.49
N GLY A 31 7.44 -0.63 -17.27
CA GLY A 31 8.05 -1.29 -18.42
C GLY A 31 8.19 -0.43 -19.67
N TYR A 32 7.95 0.88 -19.60
CA TYR A 32 7.97 1.82 -20.73
C TYR A 32 6.93 1.50 -21.84
N GLU A 33 5.86 0.83 -21.48
CA GLU A 33 4.72 0.57 -22.36
C GLU A 33 3.61 1.61 -22.16
N ALA A 34 2.64 1.63 -23.08
CA ALA A 34 1.44 2.45 -22.90
C ALA A 34 0.60 1.93 -21.73
N ALA A 35 0.08 2.85 -20.91
CA ALA A 35 -0.86 2.53 -19.85
C ALA A 35 -2.08 1.80 -20.41
N ARG A 36 -2.41 0.66 -19.80
CA ARG A 36 -3.55 -0.16 -20.20
C ARG A 36 -4.83 0.37 -19.53
N GLN A 37 -5.96 0.25 -20.22
CA GLN A 37 -7.25 0.55 -19.60
C GLN A 37 -7.59 -0.50 -18.54
N TYR A 38 -8.32 -0.08 -17.52
CA TYR A 38 -8.86 -0.97 -16.50
C TYR A 38 -9.73 -2.05 -17.15
N ASP A 39 -9.50 -3.30 -16.76
CA ASP A 39 -10.24 -4.47 -17.20
C ASP A 39 -10.63 -5.29 -15.96
N PRO A 40 -11.92 -5.36 -15.59
CA PRO A 40 -12.36 -6.05 -14.37
C PRO A 40 -12.05 -7.55 -14.36
N ALA A 41 -11.85 -8.18 -15.53
CA ALA A 41 -11.47 -9.58 -15.60
C ALA A 41 -9.98 -9.80 -15.27
N MET A 42 -9.16 -8.78 -15.46
CA MET A 42 -7.70 -8.84 -15.29
C MET A 42 -7.20 -8.09 -14.05
N ASP A 43 -7.92 -7.06 -13.62
CA ASP A 43 -7.54 -6.12 -12.55
C ASP A 43 -8.21 -6.42 -11.21
N GLY A 44 -8.68 -7.66 -11.02
CA GLY A 44 -9.18 -8.14 -9.73
C GLY A 44 -8.06 -8.23 -8.70
N VAL A 45 -8.26 -7.63 -7.52
CA VAL A 45 -7.22 -7.50 -6.49
C VAL A 45 -7.05 -8.80 -5.69
N THR A 46 -6.42 -9.79 -6.32
CA THR A 46 -6.02 -11.07 -5.67
C THR A 46 -4.57 -11.02 -5.19
N PRO A 47 -4.15 -11.93 -4.28
CA PRO A 47 -2.74 -12.13 -3.95
C PRO A 47 -1.82 -12.23 -5.18
N GLU A 48 -2.20 -13.05 -6.16
CA GLU A 48 -1.42 -13.27 -7.38
C GLU A 48 -1.33 -12.01 -8.23
N TYR A 49 -2.41 -11.21 -8.27
CA TYR A 49 -2.42 -9.93 -8.97
C TYR A 49 -1.46 -8.92 -8.32
N LEU A 50 -1.50 -8.80 -6.99
CA LEU A 50 -0.60 -7.91 -6.25
C LEU A 50 0.86 -8.29 -6.47
N GLU A 51 1.18 -9.59 -6.40
CA GLU A 51 2.54 -10.11 -6.62
C GLU A 51 2.98 -10.06 -8.08
N ALA A 52 2.07 -10.12 -9.04
CA ALA A 52 2.41 -10.03 -10.46
C ALA A 52 2.69 -8.60 -10.92
N TYR A 53 2.03 -7.61 -10.31
CA TYR A 53 2.05 -6.22 -10.77
C TYR A 53 2.57 -5.21 -9.74
N PHE A 54 3.41 -5.67 -8.80
CA PHE A 54 3.94 -4.84 -7.71
C PHE A 54 4.73 -3.61 -8.20
N TRP A 55 5.41 -3.67 -9.35
CA TRP A 55 6.08 -2.50 -9.93
C TRP A 55 5.10 -1.36 -10.23
N GLY A 56 3.83 -1.68 -10.47
CA GLY A 56 2.79 -0.69 -10.70
C GLY A 56 2.51 0.23 -9.51
N ILE A 57 2.82 -0.19 -8.28
CA ILE A 57 2.60 0.62 -7.06
C ILE A 57 3.31 1.98 -7.18
N ALA A 58 4.52 1.99 -7.74
CA ALA A 58 5.34 3.18 -7.92
C ALA A 58 4.80 4.14 -9.00
N HIS A 59 3.73 3.80 -9.71
CA HIS A 59 3.13 4.59 -10.80
C HIS A 59 1.70 5.07 -10.51
N LEU A 60 1.09 4.60 -9.43
CA LEU A 60 -0.24 5.04 -9.02
C LEU A 60 -0.28 6.53 -8.68
N ASP A 61 -1.31 7.21 -9.17
CA ASP A 61 -1.74 8.53 -8.68
C ASP A 61 -2.37 8.42 -7.28
N SER A 62 -2.69 9.55 -6.64
CA SER A 62 -3.20 9.56 -5.26
C SER A 62 -4.53 8.83 -5.07
N GLN A 63 -5.46 8.93 -6.02
CA GLN A 63 -6.76 8.25 -5.92
C GLN A 63 -6.60 6.75 -6.18
N SER A 64 -5.83 6.38 -7.20
CA SER A 64 -5.53 4.99 -7.52
C SER A 64 -4.73 4.30 -6.40
N TRP A 65 -3.80 5.02 -5.77
CA TRP A 65 -3.06 4.50 -4.61
C TRP A 65 -3.99 4.28 -3.41
N ARG A 66 -4.88 5.24 -3.10
CA ARG A 66 -5.86 5.11 -2.02
C ARG A 66 -6.83 3.94 -2.24
N TYR A 67 -7.18 3.65 -3.50
CA TYR A 67 -7.96 2.46 -3.87
C TYR A 67 -7.25 1.15 -3.47
N TYR A 68 -5.96 1.01 -3.78
CA TYR A 68 -5.20 -0.22 -3.49
C TYR A 68 -4.72 -0.30 -2.03
N LEU A 69 -4.64 0.82 -1.31
CA LEU A 69 -4.07 0.89 0.02
C LEU A 69 -4.65 -0.13 1.03
N PRO A 70 -5.97 -0.27 1.24
CA PRO A 70 -6.48 -1.26 2.19
C PRO A 70 -6.17 -2.71 1.78
N HIS A 71 -6.12 -2.98 0.47
CA HIS A 71 -5.75 -4.29 -0.04
C HIS A 71 -4.28 -4.60 0.23
N LEU A 72 -3.38 -3.64 0.01
CA LEU A 72 -1.95 -3.79 0.29
C LEU A 72 -1.67 -3.91 1.80
N LEU A 73 -2.34 -3.11 2.63
CA LEU A 73 -2.26 -3.22 4.10
C LEU A 73 -2.70 -4.61 4.57
N GLY A 74 -3.87 -5.07 4.11
CA GLY A 74 -4.38 -6.41 4.44
C GLY A 74 -3.46 -7.52 3.96
N TYR A 75 -2.91 -7.38 2.75
CA TYR A 75 -2.00 -8.36 2.16
C TYR A 75 -0.66 -8.45 2.90
N ALA A 76 -0.10 -7.30 3.30
CA ALA A 76 1.13 -7.25 4.10
C ALA A 76 0.95 -7.93 5.47
N LEU A 77 -0.20 -7.77 6.12
CA LEU A 77 -0.52 -8.48 7.36
C LEU A 77 -0.62 -10.00 7.15
N GLN A 78 -1.22 -10.45 6.05
CA GLN A 78 -1.31 -11.87 5.71
C GLN A 78 0.08 -12.47 5.38
N ASN A 79 0.98 -11.66 4.84
CA ASN A 79 2.35 -12.04 4.50
C ASN A 79 3.39 -11.61 5.55
N ILE A 80 2.95 -11.37 6.79
CA ILE A 80 3.82 -10.83 7.85
C ILE A 80 5.11 -11.65 8.05
N SER A 81 5.05 -12.97 7.88
CA SER A 81 6.18 -13.90 8.04
C SER A 81 6.85 -14.35 6.73
N ASN A 82 6.39 -13.84 5.59
CA ASN A 82 6.88 -14.25 4.27
C ASN A 82 7.83 -13.18 3.69
N PRO A 83 9.16 -13.31 3.79
CA PRO A 83 10.10 -12.32 3.26
C PRO A 83 10.18 -12.28 1.72
N ALA A 84 9.53 -13.21 1.01
CA ALA A 84 9.62 -13.32 -0.44
C ALA A 84 8.51 -12.54 -1.19
N SER A 85 7.64 -11.83 -0.48
CA SER A 85 6.55 -11.05 -1.08
C SER A 85 7.08 -9.77 -1.72
N ASN A 86 7.04 -9.70 -3.05
CA ASN A 86 7.43 -8.49 -3.79
C ASN A 86 6.41 -7.38 -3.58
N ALA A 87 5.13 -7.75 -3.50
CA ALA A 87 4.06 -6.78 -3.25
C ALA A 87 4.21 -6.10 -1.87
N THR A 88 4.59 -6.84 -0.82
CA THR A 88 4.79 -6.26 0.51
C THR A 88 6.02 -5.36 0.56
N ASP A 89 7.13 -5.77 -0.08
CA ASP A 89 8.35 -4.95 -0.18
C ASP A 89 8.08 -3.63 -0.91
N ALA A 90 7.52 -3.71 -2.13
CA ALA A 90 7.17 -2.53 -2.93
C ALA A 90 6.15 -1.63 -2.23
N PHE A 91 5.19 -2.21 -1.51
CA PHE A 91 4.23 -1.46 -0.69
C PHE A 91 4.93 -0.67 0.42
N LEU A 92 5.78 -1.30 1.23
CA LEU A 92 6.50 -0.64 2.32
C LEU A 92 7.43 0.46 1.78
N PHE A 93 8.08 0.21 0.65
CA PHE A 93 8.84 1.25 -0.04
C PHE A 93 7.95 2.41 -0.50
N SER A 94 6.75 2.13 -1.00
CA SER A 94 5.81 3.18 -1.44
C SER A 94 5.29 4.07 -0.32
N LEU A 95 5.40 3.65 0.94
CA LEU A 95 5.03 4.41 2.14
C LEU A 95 6.14 5.35 2.62
N ARG A 96 7.26 5.42 1.92
CA ARG A 96 8.40 6.25 2.26
C ARG A 96 8.45 7.52 1.39
N PRO A 97 9.03 8.63 1.90
CA PRO A 97 9.32 9.82 1.10
C PRO A 97 10.40 9.56 0.01
N PRO A 98 10.46 10.40 -1.05
CA PRO A 98 9.56 11.52 -1.33
C PRO A 98 8.17 11.02 -1.71
N ASP A 99 7.13 11.73 -1.23
CA ASP A 99 5.78 11.48 -1.72
C ASP A 99 5.61 12.05 -3.15
N ARG A 100 4.49 11.73 -3.79
CA ARG A 100 4.17 12.14 -5.16
C ARG A 100 3.49 13.50 -5.19
N ASP A 101 3.37 14.03 -6.42
CA ASP A 101 2.51 15.16 -6.74
C ASP A 101 1.41 14.67 -7.70
N PRO A 102 0.11 14.73 -7.32
CA PRO A 102 -0.42 15.18 -6.03
C PRO A 102 -0.05 14.24 -4.86
N PRO A 103 0.00 14.75 -3.61
CA PRO A 103 0.41 13.98 -2.44
C PRO A 103 -0.55 12.81 -2.17
N ARG A 104 0.02 11.63 -1.89
CA ARG A 104 -0.71 10.42 -1.50
C ARG A 104 -0.95 10.41 0.00
N PHE A 105 0.08 10.68 0.79
CA PHE A 105 0.00 10.57 2.25
C PHE A 105 -0.93 11.64 2.83
N GLY A 106 -0.80 12.88 2.37
CA GLY A 106 -1.68 14.00 2.76
C GLY A 106 -3.12 13.89 2.24
N SER A 107 -3.44 12.90 1.40
CA SER A 107 -4.81 12.66 0.94
C SER A 107 -5.65 11.83 1.90
N LEU A 108 -5.02 11.21 2.91
CA LEU A 108 -5.69 10.36 3.88
C LEU A 108 -6.39 11.19 4.97
N SER A 109 -7.56 10.72 5.38
CA SER A 109 -8.17 11.17 6.64
C SER A 109 -7.36 10.69 7.84
N GLY A 110 -7.54 11.33 9.00
CA GLY A 110 -6.85 10.92 10.23
C GLY A 110 -7.13 9.46 10.64
N SER A 111 -8.34 8.95 10.36
CA SER A 111 -8.65 7.53 10.60
C SER A 111 -7.95 6.58 9.64
N GLU A 112 -7.81 6.94 8.37
CA GLU A 112 -7.07 6.12 7.40
C GLU A 112 -5.58 6.12 7.72
N GLU A 113 -5.02 7.27 8.07
CA GLU A 113 -3.62 7.39 8.52
C GLU A 113 -3.35 6.53 9.76
N GLN A 114 -4.24 6.58 10.76
CA GLN A 114 -4.12 5.78 11.97
C GLN A 114 -4.05 4.27 11.66
N VAL A 115 -4.86 3.79 10.72
CA VAL A 115 -4.82 2.38 10.31
C VAL A 115 -3.50 2.03 9.60
N VAL A 116 -2.94 2.93 8.79
CA VAL A 116 -1.60 2.73 8.20
C VAL A 116 -0.55 2.59 9.30
N VAL A 117 -0.58 3.48 10.30
CA VAL A 117 0.34 3.44 11.45
C VAL A 117 0.19 2.12 12.21
N GLU A 118 -1.03 1.69 12.55
CA GLU A 118 -1.27 0.43 13.28
C GLU A 118 -0.74 -0.80 12.53
N VAL A 119 -0.88 -0.84 11.20
CA VAL A 119 -0.33 -1.92 10.37
C VAL A 119 1.20 -1.87 10.38
N LEU A 120 1.80 -0.69 10.19
CA LEU A 120 3.25 -0.52 10.23
C LEU A 120 3.83 -0.90 11.59
N GLU A 121 3.20 -0.52 12.71
CA GLU A 121 3.62 -0.91 14.06
C GLU A 121 3.56 -2.44 14.23
N LYS A 122 2.50 -3.07 13.74
CA LYS A 122 2.38 -4.54 13.77
C LYS A 122 3.49 -5.21 12.95
N LEU A 123 3.82 -4.69 11.76
CA LEU A 123 4.92 -5.20 10.93
C LEU A 123 6.30 -4.92 11.57
N ALA A 124 6.49 -3.78 12.21
CA ALA A 124 7.75 -3.37 12.84
C ALA A 124 8.08 -4.19 14.11
N PHE A 125 7.09 -4.43 14.96
CA PHE A 125 7.33 -4.89 16.33
C PHE A 125 6.86 -6.31 16.63
N SER A 126 6.17 -6.98 15.71
CA SER A 126 5.80 -8.38 15.89
C SER A 126 7.01 -9.31 15.73
N GLY A 127 7.18 -10.28 16.64
CA GLY A 127 8.29 -11.25 16.58
C GLY A 127 8.21 -12.22 15.40
N GLU A 128 7.02 -12.43 14.83
CA GLU A 128 6.81 -13.24 13.62
C GLU A 128 7.10 -12.48 12.32
N SER A 129 7.34 -11.17 12.40
CA SER A 129 7.45 -10.33 11.22
C SER A 129 8.81 -10.46 10.54
N ALA A 130 8.77 -10.74 9.24
CA ALA A 130 9.89 -10.65 8.32
C ALA A 130 10.15 -9.21 7.84
N TRP A 131 9.22 -8.28 8.09
CA TRP A 131 9.20 -6.92 7.52
C TRP A 131 9.57 -5.82 8.50
N ARG A 132 10.25 -6.19 9.60
CA ARG A 132 10.47 -5.30 10.74
C ARG A 132 11.22 -4.03 10.37
N GLU A 133 12.35 -4.17 9.69
CA GLU A 133 13.22 -3.04 9.33
C GLU A 133 12.56 -2.10 8.32
N PRO A 134 12.01 -2.56 7.17
CA PRO A 134 11.32 -1.66 6.25
C PRO A 134 10.11 -0.93 6.88
N ALA A 135 9.36 -1.60 7.76
CA ALA A 135 8.24 -0.98 8.46
C ALA A 135 8.69 0.07 9.49
N MET A 136 9.77 -0.18 10.24
CA MET A 136 10.38 0.81 11.14
C MET A 136 10.85 2.04 10.37
N ILE A 137 11.51 1.84 9.22
CA ILE A 137 11.97 2.94 8.38
C ILE A 137 10.80 3.79 7.89
N ALA A 138 9.72 3.16 7.39
CA ALA A 138 8.53 3.91 6.98
C ALA A 138 7.94 4.73 8.15
N LEU A 139 7.83 4.14 9.34
CA LEU A 139 7.40 4.84 10.55
C LEU A 139 8.28 6.06 10.85
N GLU A 140 9.59 5.89 10.90
CA GLU A 140 10.55 6.95 11.23
C GLU A 140 10.60 8.06 10.19
N GLU A 141 10.43 7.71 8.91
CA GLU A 141 10.51 8.69 7.83
C GLU A 141 9.25 9.55 7.71
N TYR A 142 8.04 8.99 7.91
CA TYR A 142 6.81 9.76 7.71
C TYR A 142 5.67 9.49 8.70
N TRP A 143 5.47 8.25 9.17
CA TRP A 143 4.19 7.89 9.80
C TRP A 143 4.14 8.06 11.32
N ALA A 144 5.26 7.91 12.03
CA ALA A 144 5.30 8.01 13.49
C ALA A 144 5.26 9.47 14.00
N PRO A 145 4.86 9.70 15.27
CA PRO A 145 4.99 11.01 15.90
C PRO A 145 6.44 11.49 15.88
N GLY A 146 6.68 12.70 15.35
CA GLY A 146 8.03 13.25 15.19
C GLY A 146 8.84 12.66 14.04
N ALA A 147 8.17 12.01 13.08
CA ALA A 147 8.80 11.51 11.86
C ALA A 147 9.58 12.59 11.09
N THR A 148 10.62 12.16 10.39
CA THR A 148 11.67 13.03 9.84
C THR A 148 11.15 13.98 8.76
N TYR A 149 10.19 13.53 7.93
CA TYR A 149 9.74 14.23 6.72
C TYR A 149 8.25 14.59 6.74
N ARG A 150 7.63 14.58 7.91
CA ARG A 150 6.19 14.86 8.09
C ARG A 150 5.88 16.35 8.18
#